data_AF-A0A8T5U015-F1
#
_entry.id   AF-A0A8T5U015-F1
#
_cell.length_a   1.000
_cell.length_b   1.000
_cell.length_c   1.000
_cell.angle_alpha   90.00
_cell.angle_beta   90.00
_cell.angle_gamma   90.00
#
_symmetry.space_group_name_H-M   'P 1'
#
loop_
_entity.id
_entity.type
_entity.pdbx_description
1 polymer ?
#
loop_
_entity_poly.entity_id
_entity_poly.type
_entity_poly.pdbx_seq_one_letter_code
_entity_poly.pdbx_strand_id
1 'polypeptide(L)'
;MSKLQESDVVMRITAIAGGIIALIEAVLKIIGVELAIWGWGAIGGVVALILAVLVILLGIRPIHYTPLFLGILGVSVIFFGVLIGGIIIIIATILGTIT
;
A
#
# COMPACT_ATOMS: atom_id res chain seq x y z
N MET A 1 17.04 -12.33 17.05
CA MET A 1 16.64 -10.93 16.84
C MET A 1 15.88 -10.45 18.06
N SER A 2 15.85 -9.15 18.35
CA SER A 2 14.89 -8.64 19.34
C SER A 2 13.48 -8.65 18.73
N LYS A 3 12.42 -8.85 19.52
CA LYS A 3 11.03 -8.90 19.03
C LYS A 3 10.62 -7.65 18.22
N LEU A 4 11.20 -6.50 18.58
CA LEU A 4 11.00 -5.22 17.89
C LEU A 4 11.57 -5.25 16.46
N GLN A 5 12.73 -5.86 16.26
CA GLN A 5 13.34 -6.00 14.93
C GLN A 5 12.57 -6.98 14.04
N GLU A 6 12.01 -8.04 14.60
CA GLU A 6 11.23 -9.02 13.82
C GLU A 6 9.95 -8.39 13.26
N SER A 7 9.24 -7.63 14.08
CA SER A 7 7.98 -7.04 13.63
C SER A 7 8.18 -5.82 12.70
N ASP A 8 9.30 -5.09 12.79
CA ASP A 8 9.70 -4.11 11.77
C ASP A 8 9.97 -4.77 10.40
N VAL A 9 10.62 -5.94 10.40
CA VAL A 9 10.82 -6.72 9.17
C VAL A 9 9.48 -7.21 8.59
N VAL A 10 8.57 -7.67 9.44
CA VAL A 10 7.23 -8.11 9.00
C VAL A 10 6.45 -6.95 8.39
N MET A 11 6.41 -5.77 9.04
CA MET A 11 5.79 -4.56 8.49
C MET A 11 6.31 -4.28 7.08
N ARG A 12 7.64 -4.27 6.90
CA ARG A 12 8.27 -3.95 5.62
C ARG A 12 7.89 -4.94 4.53
N ILE A 13 7.90 -6.23 4.83
CA ILE A 13 7.49 -7.28 3.90
C ILE A 13 6.02 -7.12 3.52
N THR A 14 5.15 -6.88 4.50
CA THR A 14 3.71 -6.66 4.27
C THR A 14 3.48 -5.39 3.42
N ALA A 15 4.22 -4.31 3.65
CA ALA A 15 4.13 -3.09 2.85
C ALA A 15 4.55 -3.33 1.40
N ILE A 16 5.65 -4.06 1.16
CA ILE A 16 6.11 -4.41 -0.20
C ILE A 16 5.06 -5.29 -0.90
N ALA A 17 4.56 -6.32 -0.22
CA ALA A 17 3.54 -7.21 -0.77
C ALA A 17 2.25 -6.45 -1.12
N GLY A 18 1.77 -5.59 -0.20
CA GLY A 18 0.61 -4.73 -0.42
C GLY A 18 0.82 -3.73 -1.56
N GLY A 19 2.02 -3.15 -1.66
CA GLY A 19 2.40 -2.26 -2.76
C GLY A 19 2.40 -2.96 -4.12
N ILE A 20 2.92 -4.19 -4.22
CA ILE A 20 2.90 -4.98 -5.47
C ILE A 20 1.46 -5.30 -5.89
N ILE A 21 0.62 -5.73 -4.94
CA ILE A 21 -0.79 -6.04 -5.21
C ILE A 21 -1.52 -4.77 -5.64
N ALA A 22 -1.30 -3.65 -4.96
CA ALA A 22 -1.86 -2.35 -5.34
C ALA A 22 -1.44 -1.93 -6.76
N LEU A 23 -0.19 -2.22 -7.15
CA LEU A 23 0.33 -1.92 -8.48
C LEU A 23 -0.39 -2.76 -9.56
N ILE A 24 -0.59 -4.05 -9.30
CA ILE A 24 -1.35 -4.93 -10.21
C ILE A 24 -2.81 -4.46 -10.32
N GLU A 25 -3.48 -4.20 -9.20
CA GLU A 25 -4.85 -3.69 -9.19
C GLU A 25 -4.98 -2.34 -9.90
N ALA A 26 -4.01 -1.44 -9.74
CA ALA A 26 -3.97 -0.16 -10.45
C ALA A 26 -3.86 -0.34 -11.96
N VAL A 27 -3.01 -1.27 -12.43
CA VAL A 27 -2.88 -1.61 -13.85
C VAL A 27 -4.18 -2.21 -14.39
N LEU A 28 -4.79 -3.15 -13.66
CA LEU A 28 -6.08 -3.74 -14.01
C LEU A 28 -7.17 -2.67 -14.15
N LYS A 29 -7.19 -1.71 -13.23
CA LYS A 29 -8.12 -0.59 -13.26
C LYS A 29 -7.92 0.31 -14.48
N ILE A 30 -6.66 0.61 -14.86
CA ILE A 30 -6.35 1.41 -16.06
C ILE A 30 -6.89 0.74 -17.34
N ILE A 31 -6.87 -0.59 -17.41
CA ILE A 31 -7.41 -1.34 -18.57
C ILE A 31 -8.91 -1.64 -18.46
N GLY A 32 -9.60 -1.10 -17.44
CA GLY A 32 -11.05 -1.22 -17.26
C GLY A 32 -11.51 -2.45 -16.47
N VAL A 33 -10.60 -3.18 -15.84
CA VAL A 33 -10.92 -4.30 -14.94
C VAL A 33 -10.88 -3.80 -13.50
N GLU A 34 -12.06 -3.46 -12.96
CA GLU A 34 -12.16 -2.86 -11.63
C GLU A 34 -12.72 -3.85 -10.60
N LEU A 35 -12.01 -4.03 -9.49
CA LEU A 35 -12.52 -4.77 -8.32
C LEU A 35 -13.43 -3.91 -7.45
N ALA A 36 -13.18 -2.60 -7.42
CA ALA A 36 -14.00 -1.62 -6.73
C ALA A 36 -14.74 -0.76 -7.75
N ILE A 37 -16.06 -0.60 -7.55
CA ILE A 37 -16.95 0.17 -8.43
C ILE A 37 -16.67 1.69 -8.36
N TRP A 38 -15.91 2.13 -7.36
CA TRP A 38 -15.52 3.54 -7.18
C TRP A 38 -14.09 3.81 -7.65
N GLY A 39 -13.70 5.08 -7.59
CA GLY A 39 -12.33 5.50 -7.87
C GLY A 39 -12.13 5.89 -9.33
N TRP A 40 -12.73 7.00 -9.79
CA TRP A 40 -12.23 7.88 -10.87
C TRP A 40 -11.72 7.21 -12.18
N GLY A 41 -12.12 5.98 -12.48
CA GLY A 41 -11.68 5.16 -13.60
C GLY A 41 -10.16 5.08 -13.76
N ALA A 42 -9.70 5.19 -15.01
CA ALA A 42 -8.29 5.12 -15.37
C ALA A 42 -7.42 6.20 -14.70
N ILE A 43 -7.96 7.40 -14.45
CA ILE A 43 -7.23 8.48 -13.77
C ILE A 43 -6.92 8.05 -12.33
N GLY A 44 -7.92 7.50 -11.63
CA GLY A 44 -7.73 6.90 -10.31
C GLY A 44 -6.69 5.79 -10.34
N GLY A 45 -6.72 4.94 -11.38
CA GLY A 45 -5.72 3.90 -11.60
C GLY A 45 -4.29 4.43 -11.74
N VAL A 46 -4.06 5.48 -12.54
CA VAL A 46 -2.73 6.09 -12.71
C VAL A 46 -2.22 6.68 -11.40
N VAL A 47 -3.07 7.39 -10.65
CA VAL A 47 -2.68 7.94 -9.34
C VAL A 47 -2.37 6.82 -8.36
N ALA A 48 -3.20 5.78 -8.28
CA ALA A 48 -2.98 4.63 -7.42
C ALA A 48 -1.69 3.88 -7.78
N LEU A 49 -1.30 3.83 -9.05
CA LEU A 49 -0.03 3.25 -9.50
C LEU A 49 1.17 4.00 -8.91
N ILE A 50 1.15 5.33 -8.94
CA ILE A 50 2.20 6.17 -8.33
C ILE A 50 2.25 5.93 -6.82
N LEU A 51 1.10 5.90 -6.15
CA LEU A 51 1.03 5.64 -4.72
C LEU A 51 1.55 4.24 -4.35
N ALA A 52 1.24 3.22 -5.16
CA ALA A 52 1.74 1.86 -4.98
C ALA A 52 3.28 1.80 -5.06
N VAL A 53 3.88 2.53 -6.00
CA VAL A 53 5.35 2.65 -6.09
C VAL A 53 5.94 3.29 -4.84
N LEU A 54 5.34 4.38 -4.33
CA LEU A 54 5.79 5.03 -3.10
C LEU A 54 5.75 4.08 -1.89
N VAL A 55 4.71 3.27 -1.79
CA VAL A 55 4.57 2.26 -0.73
C VAL A 55 5.69 1.21 -0.81
N ILE A 56 6.00 0.71 -2.01
CA ILE A 56 7.11 -0.24 -2.21
C ILE A 56 8.44 0.39 -1.77
N LEU A 57 8.69 1.65 -2.17
CA LEU A 57 9.90 2.36 -1.78
C LEU A 57 10.03 2.51 -0.27
N LEU A 58 8.93 2.82 0.43
CA LEU A 58 8.90 2.89 1.90
C LEU A 58 9.14 1.53 2.57
N GLY A 59 8.64 0.44 1.99
CA GLY A 59 8.92 -0.90 2.49
C GLY A 59 10.39 -1.31 2.33
N ILE A 60 11.00 -0.97 1.19
CA ILE A 60 12.43 -1.22 0.91
C ILE A 60 13.30 -0.38 1.86
N ARG A 61 13.04 0.91 1.93
CA ARG A 61 13.82 1.87 2.72
C ARG A 61 12.91 2.61 3.70
N PRO A 62 12.66 2.03 4.90
CA PRO A 62 11.85 2.68 5.90
C PRO A 62 12.53 3.95 6.43
N ILE A 63 11.69 4.93 6.72
CA ILE A 63 11.99 6.19 7.42
C ILE A 63 11.36 6.19 8.81
N HIS A 64 11.69 7.18 9.64
CA HIS A 64 11.23 7.23 11.03
C HIS A 64 9.69 7.19 11.19
N TYR A 65 8.95 7.80 10.27
CA TYR A 65 7.48 7.86 10.28
C TYR A 65 6.82 6.90 9.29
N THR A 66 7.49 5.80 8.92
CA THR A 66 6.98 4.84 7.91
C THR A 66 5.55 4.38 8.18
N PRO A 67 5.16 3.98 9.41
CA PRO A 67 3.80 3.52 9.66
C PRO A 67 2.75 4.60 9.34
N LEU A 68 3.00 5.85 9.74
CA LEU A 68 2.10 6.97 9.44
C LEU A 68 1.93 7.17 7.93
N PHE A 69 3.04 7.16 7.18
CA PHE A 69 2.99 7.31 5.72
C PHE A 69 2.30 6.14 5.04
N LEU A 70 2.56 4.90 5.46
CA LEU A 70 1.84 3.74 4.96
C LEU A 70 0.34 3.87 5.21
N GLY A 71 -0.07 4.40 6.36
CA GLY A 71 -1.50 4.62 6.67
C GLY A 71 -2.16 5.60 5.71
N ILE A 72 -1.53 6.76 5.51
CA ILE A 72 -2.02 7.79 4.59
C ILE A 72 -2.07 7.26 3.15
N LEU A 73 -1.02 6.57 2.71
CA LEU A 73 -0.94 6.00 1.37
C LEU A 73 -1.96 4.87 1.18
N GLY A 74 -2.13 3.98 2.15
CA GLY A 74 -3.12 2.90 2.11
C GLY A 74 -4.55 3.43 1.98
N VAL A 75 -4.92 4.43 2.78
CA VAL A 75 -6.24 5.08 2.66
C VAL A 75 -6.39 5.74 1.30
N SER A 76 -5.36 6.43 0.82
CA SER A 76 -5.38 7.09 -0.49
C SER A 76 -5.55 6.08 -1.64
N VAL A 77 -4.85 4.96 -1.59
CA VAL A 77 -4.96 3.86 -2.57
C VAL A 77 -6.39 3.31 -2.62
N ILE A 78 -7.03 3.09 -1.46
CA ILE A 78 -8.44 2.65 -1.38
C ILE A 78 -9.38 3.71 -1.96
N PHE A 79 -9.15 4.99 -1.65
CA PHE A 79 -9.96 6.09 -2.16
C PHE A 79 -9.93 6.16 -3.70
N PHE A 80 -8.79 5.86 -4.30
CA PHE A 80 -8.63 5.78 -5.76
C PHE A 80 -9.10 4.45 -6.37
N GLY A 81 -9.77 3.58 -5.61
CA GLY A 81 -10.44 2.38 -6.14
C GLY A 81 -9.53 1.15 -6.27
N VAL A 82 -8.41 1.12 -5.53
CA VAL A 82 -7.51 -0.04 -5.41
C VAL A 82 -7.70 -0.63 -4.01
N LEU A 83 -8.39 -1.77 -3.93
CA LEU A 83 -8.97 -2.27 -2.68
C LEU A 83 -8.03 -3.21 -1.92
N ILE A 84 -7.66 -4.35 -2.51
CA ILE A 84 -6.92 -5.41 -1.80
C ILE A 84 -5.53 -4.92 -1.44
N GLY A 85 -4.84 -4.27 -2.39
CA GLY A 85 -3.54 -3.67 -2.14
C GLY A 85 -3.61 -2.63 -1.02
N GLY A 86 -4.60 -1.74 -1.09
CA GLY A 86 -4.85 -0.73 -0.06
C GLY A 86 -5.06 -1.32 1.34
N ILE A 87 -5.88 -2.37 1.47
CA ILE A 87 -6.13 -3.05 2.75
C ILE A 87 -4.85 -3.65 3.33
N ILE A 88 -4.04 -4.32 2.51
CA ILE A 88 -2.77 -4.92 2.97
C ILE A 88 -1.80 -3.84 3.46
N ILE A 89 -1.81 -2.65 2.84
CA ILE A 89 -0.99 -1.51 3.27
C ILE A 89 -1.47 -0.97 4.63
N ILE A 90 -2.79 -0.95 4.88
CA ILE A 90 -3.32 -0.62 6.20
C ILE A 90 -2.91 -1.67 7.25
N ILE A 91 -2.90 -2.95 6.90
CA ILE A 91 -2.40 -4.00 7.79
C ILE A 91 -0.91 -3.76 8.10
N ALA A 92 -0.09 -3.45 7.09
CA ALA A 92 1.32 -3.09 7.29
C ALA A 92 1.47 -1.90 8.24
N THR A 93 0.61 -0.89 8.09
CA THR A 93 0.57 0.27 9.00
C THR A 93 0.34 -0.13 10.43
N ILE A 94 -0.68 -0.96 10.69
CA ILE A 94 -1.00 -1.42 12.04
C ILE A 94 0.18 -2.18 12.63
N LEU A 95 0.78 -3.09 11.86
CA LEU A 95 1.96 -3.86 12.25
C LEU A 95 3.15 -2.96 12.62
N GLY A 96 3.34 -1.86 11.91
CA GLY A 96 4.37 -0.87 12.20
C GLY A 96 4.08 0.05 13.39
N THR A 97 2.81 0.25 13.73
CA THR A 97 2.43 1.08 14.89
C THR A 97 2.46 0.33 16.23
N ILE A 98 2.36 -1.00 16.20
CA ILE A 98 2.39 -1.84 17.41
C ILE A 98 3.81 -2.24 17.82
N THR A 99 4.82 -1.84 17.04
CA THR A 99 6.26 -2.03 17.26
C THR A 99 6.94 -0.78 17.76
#